data_AF-A0A9D6E5Z9-F1
#
_entry.id   AF-A0A9D6E5Z9-F1
#
_cell.length_a   1.000
_cell.length_b   1.000
_cell.length_c   1.000
_cell.angle_alpha   90.00
_cell.angle_beta   90.00
_cell.angle_gamma   90.00
#
_symmetry.space_group_name_H-M   'P 1'
#
loop_
_entity.id
_entity.type
_entity.pdbx_description
1 polymer ?
#
loop_
_entity_poly.entity_id
_entity_poly.type
_entity_poly.pdbx_seq_one_letter_code
_entity_poly.pdbx_strand_id
1 'polypeptide(L)'
;VVVQRKQGFVVADGRRVDRDIGYVLVRAGGSEAPDLVVFAEPGDMNLLGAHTLEGLNLKIDPVRKALVPAGPVIAAVGTAAREGIWGLGARR
;
A
#
# COMPACT_ATOMS: atom_id res chain seq x y z
N VAL A 1 7.64 -0.27 18.22
CA VAL A 1 7.96 0.03 16.81
C VAL A 1 9.29 -0.62 16.49
N VAL A 2 9.41 -1.36 15.38
CA VAL A 2 10.65 -2.05 14.99
C VAL A 2 11.28 -1.33 13.80
N VAL A 3 12.48 -0.78 14.00
CA VAL A 3 13.27 -0.14 12.95
C VAL A 3 13.83 -1.21 12.01
N GLN A 4 13.66 -1.01 10.70
CA GLN A 4 14.12 -1.92 9.65
C GLN A 4 15.42 -1.43 9.01
N ARG A 5 15.51 -0.12 8.75
CA ARG A 5 16.72 0.52 8.22
C ARG A 5 16.75 2.00 8.57
N LYS A 6 17.93 2.59 8.45
CA LYS A 6 18.13 4.03 8.43
C LYS A 6 18.45 4.48 7.01
N GLN A 7 17.89 5.61 6.58
CA GLN A 7 18.07 6.12 5.22
C GLN A 7 18.12 7.65 5.23
N GLY A 8 18.95 8.21 4.34
CA GLY A 8 19.03 9.65 4.10
C GLY A 8 17.91 10.16 3.18
N PHE A 9 17.36 11.32 3.53
CA PHE A 9 16.31 12.02 2.81
C PHE A 9 16.69 13.47 2.58
N VAL A 10 16.15 14.08 1.52
CA VAL A 10 16.20 15.52 1.29
C VAL A 10 14.82 16.08 1.58
N VAL A 11 14.72 16.97 2.57
CA VAL A 11 13.46 17.64 2.93
C VAL A 11 13.23 18.88 2.06
N ALA A 12 12.03 19.47 2.13
CA ALA A 12 11.60 20.54 1.21
C ALA A 12 12.50 21.79 1.22
N ASP A 13 13.20 22.07 2.33
CA ASP A 13 14.15 23.17 2.45
C ASP A 13 15.57 22.82 1.94
N GLY A 14 15.76 21.62 1.37
CA GLY A 14 17.01 21.15 0.79
C GLY A 14 17.98 20.50 1.79
N ARG A 15 17.68 20.51 3.10
CA ARG A 15 18.52 19.82 4.09
C ARG A 15 18.50 18.31 3.90
N ARG A 16 19.62 17.67 4.22
CA ARG A 16 19.72 16.22 4.35
C ARG A 16 19.46 15.78 5.78
N VAL A 17 18.62 14.78 5.95
CA VAL A 17 18.30 14.17 7.25
C VAL A 17 18.37 12.65 7.13
N ASP A 18 18.89 11.98 8.16
CA ASP A 18 18.78 10.53 8.26
C ASP A 18 17.63 10.16 9.19
N ARG A 19 16.80 9.20 8.76
CA ARG A 19 15.62 8.77 9.50
C ARG A 19 15.52 7.26 9.52
N ASP A 20 15.01 6.76 10.63
CA ASP A 20 14.66 5.35 10.76
C ASP A 20 13.37 5.08 9.98
N ILE A 21 13.29 3.89 9.38
CA ILE A 21 12.15 3.43 8.61
C ILE A 21 11.65 2.12 9.22
N GLY A 22 10.33 1.95 9.32
CA GLY A 22 9.75 0.72 9.82
C GLY A 22 8.39 0.39 9.24
N TYR A 23 7.99 -0.87 9.38
CA TYR A 23 6.65 -1.32 9.00
C TYR A 23 5.64 -0.87 10.04
N VAL A 24 4.51 -0.34 9.57
CA VAL A 24 3.35 -0.02 10.39
C VAL A 24 2.07 -0.37 9.65
N LEU A 25 0.99 -0.51 10.41
CA LEU A 25 -0.36 -0.60 9.88
C LEU A 25 -0.97 0.81 9.89
N VAL A 26 -1.27 1.36 8.72
CA VAL A 26 -1.79 2.73 8.57
C VAL A 26 -3.30 2.67 8.43
N ARG A 27 -4.01 3.49 9.21
CA ARG A 27 -5.46 3.71 9.08
C ARG A 27 -5.74 5.13 8.63
N ALA A 28 -6.41 5.29 7.50
CA ALA A 28 -6.88 6.59 6.99
C ALA A 28 -8.04 6.42 6.01
N GLY A 29 -8.94 7.40 5.93
CA GLY A 29 -10.05 7.38 4.96
C GLY A 29 -11.00 6.19 5.07
N GLY A 30 -11.08 5.55 6.24
CA GLY A 30 -11.86 4.32 6.44
C GLY A 30 -11.19 3.02 5.97
N SER A 31 -9.98 3.11 5.39
CA SER A 31 -9.16 1.98 4.96
C SER A 31 -8.02 1.70 5.93
N GLU A 32 -7.48 0.48 5.87
CA GLU A 32 -6.31 0.05 6.61
C GLU A 32 -5.39 -0.80 5.72
N ALA A 33 -4.09 -0.52 5.73
CA ALA A 33 -3.09 -1.28 4.97
C ALA A 33 -1.70 -1.18 5.62
N PRO A 34 -0.82 -2.20 5.47
CA PRO A 34 0.57 -2.11 5.91
C PRO A 34 1.39 -1.20 5.00
N ASP A 35 2.33 -0.44 5.56
CA ASP A 35 3.28 0.37 4.80
C ASP A 35 4.63 0.54 5.54
N LEU A 36 5.65 0.97 4.80
CA LEU A 36 6.92 1.47 5.34
C LEU A 36 6.80 2.96 5.62
N VAL A 37 6.97 3.36 6.89
CA VAL A 37 6.96 4.78 7.30
C VAL A 37 8.32 5.25 7.76
N VAL A 38 8.56 6.53 7.55
CA VAL A 38 9.70 7.27 8.09
C VAL A 38 9.32 7.77 9.48
N PHE A 39 10.11 7.43 10.50
CA PHE A 39 9.88 7.92 11.86
C PHE A 39 10.36 9.36 12.00
N ALA A 40 9.41 10.27 12.23
CA ALA A 40 9.62 11.70 12.36
C ALA A 40 10.31 12.07 13.69
N GLU A 41 11.04 13.18 13.68
CA GLU A 41 11.57 13.85 14.88
C GLU A 41 10.65 15.00 15.32
N PRO A 42 10.78 15.52 16.55
CA PRO A 42 10.01 16.69 16.98
C PRO A 42 10.18 17.88 16.04
N GLY A 43 9.06 18.40 15.53
CA GLY A 43 9.03 19.53 14.58
C GLY A 43 8.96 19.12 13.10
N ASP A 44 9.14 17.83 12.78
CA ASP A 44 8.91 17.33 11.42
C ASP A 44 7.41 17.35 11.07
N MET A 45 7.10 17.48 9.77
CA MET A 45 5.73 17.46 9.27
C MET A 45 5.21 16.03 9.14
N ASN A 46 3.96 15.80 9.55
CA ASN A 46 3.25 14.55 9.25
C ASN A 46 2.79 14.55 7.80
N LEU A 47 3.31 13.63 7.00
CA LEU A 47 3.04 13.53 5.58
C LEU A 47 2.49 12.14 5.23
N LEU A 48 1.45 12.11 4.40
CA LEU A 48 0.93 10.90 3.79
C LEU A 48 1.44 10.81 2.35
N GLY A 49 2.26 9.80 2.06
CA GLY A 49 2.88 9.61 0.76
C GLY A 49 1.97 8.93 -0.26
N ALA A 50 2.38 8.98 -1.53
CA ALA A 50 1.66 8.31 -2.63
C ALA A 50 1.59 6.79 -2.45
N HIS A 51 2.67 6.16 -1.95
CA HIS A 51 2.71 4.72 -1.70
C HIS A 51 1.65 4.27 -0.67
N THR A 52 1.50 5.04 0.42
CA THR A 52 0.47 4.78 1.42
C THR A 52 -0.94 4.95 0.84
N LEU A 53 -1.15 5.99 0.03
CA LEU A 53 -2.44 6.23 -0.64
C LEU A 53 -2.80 5.07 -1.60
N GLU A 54 -1.83 4.59 -2.37
CA GLU A 54 -1.97 3.43 -3.25
C GLU A 54 -2.34 2.17 -2.46
N GLY A 55 -1.58 1.86 -1.40
CA GLY A 55 -1.85 0.71 -0.54
C GLY A 55 -3.23 0.74 0.13
N LEU A 56 -3.75 1.95 0.43
CA LEU A 56 -5.09 2.14 0.99
C LEU A 56 -6.22 2.19 -0.05
N ASN A 57 -5.89 2.13 -1.35
CA ASN A 57 -6.81 2.37 -2.46
C ASN A 57 -7.56 3.71 -2.35
N LEU A 58 -6.83 4.78 -1.99
CA LEU A 58 -7.32 6.14 -1.81
C LEU A 58 -6.69 7.11 -2.80
N LYS A 59 -7.38 8.21 -3.08
CA LYS A 59 -6.85 9.37 -3.79
C LYS A 59 -7.23 10.66 -3.08
N ILE A 60 -6.57 11.75 -3.44
CA ILE A 60 -6.83 13.08 -2.90
C ILE A 60 -7.87 13.78 -3.78
N ASP A 61 -8.93 14.29 -3.16
CA ASP A 61 -9.74 15.37 -3.72
C ASP A 61 -9.15 16.70 -3.25
N PRO A 62 -8.43 17.46 -4.11
CA PRO A 62 -7.74 18.68 -3.69
C PRO A 62 -8.70 19.85 -3.43
N VAL A 63 -9.90 19.82 -4.03
CA VAL A 63 -10.90 20.87 -3.84
C VAL A 63 -11.59 20.69 -2.49
N ARG A 64 -12.04 19.46 -2.19
CA ARG A 64 -12.67 19.12 -0.91
C ARG A 64 -11.66 18.91 0.23
N LYS A 65 -10.37 18.82 -0.09
CA LYS A 65 -9.27 18.49 0.84
C LYS A 65 -9.55 17.20 1.62
N ALA A 66 -9.98 16.18 0.89
CA ALA A 66 -10.42 14.91 1.46
C ALA A 66 -9.73 13.72 0.79
N LEU A 67 -9.58 12.64 1.55
CA LEU A 67 -9.27 11.33 0.99
C LEU A 67 -10.58 10.70 0.51
N VAL A 68 -10.59 10.21 -0.72
CA VAL A 68 -11.75 9.54 -1.32
C VAL A 68 -11.32 8.20 -1.93
N PRO A 69 -12.24 7.23 -2.07
CA PRO A 69 -11.93 5.97 -2.72
C PRO A 69 -11.33 6.19 -4.12
N ALA A 70 -10.24 5.48 -4.43
CA ALA A 70 -9.62 5.58 -5.75
C ALA A 70 -10.51 4.94 -6.83
N GLY A 71 -11.25 3.89 -6.47
CA GLY A 71 -12.22 3.19 -7.32
C GLY A 71 -12.08 1.67 -7.20
N PRO A 72 -12.70 0.91 -8.11
CA PRO A 72 -12.54 -0.54 -8.19
C PRO A 72 -11.10 -0.94 -8.52
N VAL A 73 -10.59 -1.97 -7.85
CA VAL A 73 -9.31 -2.61 -8.20
C VAL A 73 -9.59 -3.78 -9.12
N ILE A 74 -8.92 -3.81 -10.28
CA ILE A 74 -9.07 -4.91 -11.23
C ILE A 74 -8.30 -6.13 -10.72
N ALA A 75 -8.99 -7.26 -10.60
CA ALA A 75 -8.40 -8.54 -10.22
C ALA A 75 -8.53 -9.55 -11.36
N ALA A 76 -7.51 -10.38 -11.55
CA ALA A 76 -7.57 -11.50 -12.49
C ALA A 76 -8.28 -12.69 -11.82
N VAL A 77 -9.25 -13.29 -12.52
CA VAL A 77 -9.90 -14.53 -12.10
C VAL A 77 -9.54 -15.61 -13.12
N GLY A 78 -8.86 -16.66 -12.67
CA GLY A 78 -8.59 -17.84 -13.49
C GLY A 78 -9.83 -18.75 -13.54
N THR A 79 -10.13 -19.31 -14.71
CA THR A 79 -11.07 -20.44 -14.78
C THR A 79 -10.33 -21.71 -14.37
N ALA A 80 -10.76 -22.37 -13.30
CA ALA A 80 -10.31 -23.72 -13.01
C ALA A 80 -10.77 -24.63 -14.16
N ALA A 81 -9.83 -25.29 -14.85
CA ALA A 81 -10.17 -26.31 -15.83
C ALA A 81 -10.96 -27.41 -15.11
N ARG A 82 -12.17 -27.67 -15.58
CA ARG A 82 -12.97 -28.80 -15.11
C ARG A 82 -12.26 -30.07 -15.59
N GLU A 83 -11.56 -30.75 -14.69
CA GLU A 83 -11.04 -32.09 -15.00
C GLU A 83 -12.24 -33.01 -15.32
N GLY A 84 -12.27 -33.48 -16.56
CA GLY A 84 -13.26 -34.42 -17.05
C GLY A 84 -13.13 -35.74 -16.32
N ILE A 85 -14.15 -36.04 -15.51
CA ILE A 85 -14.60 -37.37 -15.10
C ILE A 85 -14.28 -38.44 -16.16
N TRP A 86 -13.48 -39.42 -15.73
CA TRP A 86 -13.19 -40.68 -16.40
C TRP A 86 -14.44 -41.29 -17.06
N GLY A 87 -14.41 -41.44 -18.38
CA GLY A 87 -15.48 -42.06 -19.15
C GLY A 87 -15.06 -42.40 -20.57
N LEU A 88 -14.48 -43.59 -20.75
CA LEU A 88 -14.42 -44.49 -21.92
C LEU A 88 -13.07 -45.23 -21.84
N GLY A 89 -12.97 -46.54 -21.88
CA GLY A 89 -13.92 -47.57 -22.21
C GLY A 89 -13.07 -48.79 -22.50
N ALA A 90 -13.15 -49.81 -21.65
CA ALA A 90 -12.64 -51.12 -21.96
C ALA A 90 -13.25 -51.58 -23.30
N ARG A 91 -12.43 -51.82 -24.32
CA ARG A 91 -12.72 -52.77 -25.40
C ARG A 91 -11.44 -53.30 -26.04
N ARG A 92 -11.20 -54.56 -25.68
CA ARG A 92 -10.48 -55.64 -26.39
C ARG A 92 -8.97 -55.50 -26.53
#